data_AF-A0A6B3FMV9-F1
#
_entry.id   AF-A0A6B3FMV9-F1
#
_cell.length_a   1.000
_cell.length_b   1.000
_cell.length_c   1.000
_cell.angle_alpha   90.00
_cell.angle_beta   90.00
_cell.angle_gamma   90.00
#
_symmetry.space_group_name_H-M   'P 1'
#
loop_
_entity.id
_entity.type
_entity.pdbx_description
1 polymer ?
#
loop_
_entity_poly.entity_id
_entity_poly.type
_entity_poly.pdbx_seq_one_letter_code
_entity_poly.pdbx_strand_id
1 'polypeptide(L)' 'MTPRRPVDTGAPDRLYTVTGGRSRAADSFDLVTLVVSESRPTPGMQSEHARILDLCSHPTAVVEIAAE' A
#
# COMPACT_ATOMS: atom_id res chain seq x y z
N MET A 1 21.53 29.98 -1.32
CA MET A 1 20.42 29.19 -1.91
C MET A 1 19.97 28.20 -0.85
N THR A 2 18.99 28.56 -0.05
CA THR A 2 18.52 27.75 1.08
C THR A 2 17.76 26.53 0.54
N PRO A 3 18.07 25.28 0.96
CA PRO A 3 17.35 24.12 0.46
C PRO A 3 15.88 24.22 0.86
N ARG A 4 14.99 24.03 -0.13
CA ARG A 4 13.54 24.06 0.11
C ARG A 4 13.23 22.92 1.08
N ARG A 5 12.65 23.28 2.23
CA ARG A 5 12.14 22.32 3.21
C ARG A 5 11.15 21.39 2.49
N PRO A 6 11.21 20.06 2.69
CA PRO A 6 10.22 19.16 2.13
C PRO A 6 8.84 19.67 2.49
N VAL A 7 7.98 19.84 1.48
CA VAL A 7 6.58 20.15 1.71
C VAL A 7 6.01 18.95 2.46
N ASP A 8 5.54 19.18 3.68
CA ASP A 8 4.75 18.23 4.42
C ASP A 8 3.35 18.23 3.81
N THR A 9 3.10 17.29 2.89
CA THR A 9 1.79 17.12 2.23
C THR A 9 0.77 16.37 3.07
N GLY A 10 1.11 15.97 4.31
CA GLY A 10 0.30 15.01 5.06
C GLY A 10 0.28 13.63 4.39
N ALA A 11 -0.48 12.70 4.98
CA ALA A 11 -0.74 11.41 4.34
C ALA A 11 -1.68 11.65 3.13
N PRO A 12 -1.30 11.21 1.91
CA PRO A 12 -2.20 11.31 0.77
C PRO A 12 -3.47 10.52 1.06
N ASP A 13 -4.63 11.10 0.72
CA ASP A 13 -5.90 10.37 0.67
C ASP A 13 -5.77 9.15 -0.26
N ARG A 14 -6.56 8.10 -0.02
CA ARG A 14 -6.53 6.87 -0.83
C ARG A 14 -6.72 7.20 -2.31
N LEU A 15 -5.72 6.90 -3.13
CA LEU A 15 -5.86 6.99 -4.58
C LEU A 15 -6.85 5.93 -5.05
N TYR A 16 -7.86 6.33 -5.82
CA TYR A 16 -8.72 5.40 -6.54
C TYR A 16 -8.46 5.51 -8.03
N THR A 17 -8.37 4.36 -8.70
CA THR A 17 -8.30 4.28 -10.16
C THR A 17 -9.63 3.72 -10.68
N VAL A 18 -10.30 4.48 -11.55
CA VAL A 18 -11.51 4.00 -12.24
C VAL A 18 -11.08 3.19 -13.46
N THR A 19 -11.04 1.86 -13.29
CA THR A 19 -10.58 0.96 -14.35
C THR A 19 -11.66 0.63 -15.38
N GLY A 20 -12.95 0.95 -15.11
CA GLY A 20 -14.06 0.72 -16.04
C GLY A 20 -14.24 -0.74 -16.45
N GLY A 21 -13.89 -1.68 -15.57
CA GLY A 21 -13.91 -3.13 -15.86
C GLY A 21 -12.65 -3.66 -16.57
N ARG A 22 -11.65 -2.80 -16.84
CA ARG A 22 -10.37 -3.21 -17.48
C ARG A 22 -9.38 -3.87 -16.53
N SER A 23 -9.66 -3.86 -15.23
CA SER A 23 -8.90 -4.63 -14.24
C SER A 23 -9.79 -5.74 -13.70
N ARG A 24 -9.44 -6.98 -14.03
CA ARG A 24 -9.98 -8.17 -13.38
C ARG A 24 -8.95 -8.61 -12.35
N ALA A 25 -9.38 -8.85 -11.12
CA ALA A 25 -8.50 -9.47 -10.13
C ALA A 25 -8.04 -10.82 -10.69
N ALA A 26 -6.72 -11.06 -10.70
CA ALA A 26 -6.18 -12.35 -11.11
C ALA A 26 -6.57 -13.44 -10.11
N ASP A 27 -6.61 -13.06 -8.82
CA ASP A 27 -6.92 -13.92 -7.69
C ASP A 27 -7.84 -13.19 -6.69
N SER A 28 -8.51 -13.96 -5.84
CA SER A 28 -9.35 -13.45 -4.76
C SER A 28 -8.84 -13.98 -3.41
N PHE A 29 -8.78 -13.09 -2.42
CA PHE A 29 -8.49 -13.47 -1.04
C PHE A 29 -9.76 -13.46 -0.20
N ASP A 30 -9.85 -14.36 0.78
CA ASP A 30 -10.79 -14.21 1.90
C ASP A 30 -10.28 -13.11 2.84
N LEU A 31 -11.18 -12.38 3.50
CA LEU A 31 -10.86 -11.32 4.45
C LEU A 31 -9.97 -11.78 5.61
N VAL A 32 -10.08 -13.04 6.02
CA VAL A 32 -9.24 -13.62 7.09
C VAL A 32 -7.93 -14.23 6.59
N THR A 33 -7.63 -14.12 5.29
CA THR A 33 -6.37 -14.58 4.73
C THR A 33 -5.22 -13.76 5.30
N LEU A 34 -4.18 -14.43 5.80
CA LEU A 34 -2.97 -13.78 6.30
C LEU A 34 -1.97 -13.54 5.16
N VAL A 35 -1.48 -12.31 5.06
CA VAL A 35 -0.46 -11.89 4.10
C VAL A 35 0.83 -11.56 4.85
N VAL A 36 1.96 -11.95 4.26
CA VAL A 36 3.31 -11.62 4.76
C VAL A 36 4.12 -11.07 3.60
N SER A 37 4.97 -10.09 3.90
CA SER A 37 5.92 -9.52 2.95
C SER A 37 7.12 -10.45 2.78
N GLU A 38 7.45 -10.77 1.52
CA GLU A 38 8.65 -11.49 1.14
C GLU A 38 9.88 -10.56 1.05
N SER A 39 9.66 -9.26 0.88
CA SER A 39 10.71 -8.27 0.67
C SER A 39 10.42 -6.97 1.42
N ARG A 40 11.48 -6.18 1.61
CA ARG A 40 11.40 -4.85 2.24
C ARG A 40 11.10 -3.78 1.18
N PRO A 41 10.50 -2.63 1.57
CA PRO A 41 10.37 -1.48 0.69
C PRO A 41 11.72 -1.03 0.12
N THR A 42 11.72 -0.61 -1.14
CA THR A 42 12.92 -0.06 -1.81
C THR A 42 12.78 1.45 -2.06
N PRO A 43 13.89 2.20 -2.08
CA PRO A 43 13.83 3.63 -2.40
C PRO A 43 13.22 3.90 -3.77
N GLY A 44 12.31 4.87 -3.84
CA GLY A 44 11.59 5.24 -5.07
C GLY A 44 10.31 4.43 -5.33
N MET A 45 9.98 3.46 -4.46
CA MET A 45 8.69 2.78 -4.49
C MET A 45 7.53 3.74 -4.17
N GLN A 46 6.34 3.47 -4.70
CA GLN A 46 5.13 4.21 -4.33
C GLN A 46 4.85 4.09 -2.83
N SER A 47 4.44 5.18 -2.20
CA SER A 47 4.24 5.24 -0.74
C SER A 47 3.25 4.20 -0.23
N GLU A 48 2.19 3.91 -0.99
CA GLU A 48 1.21 2.88 -0.64
C GLU A 48 1.81 1.47 -0.66
N HIS A 49 2.55 1.12 -1.71
CA HIS A 49 3.24 -0.17 -1.78
C HIS A 49 4.25 -0.34 -0.64
N ALA A 50 5.02 0.72 -0.32
CA ALA A 50 5.94 0.70 0.81
C ALA A 50 5.21 0.46 2.14
N ARG A 51 4.08 1.16 2.37
CA ARG A 51 3.26 0.99 3.57
C ARG A 51 2.67 -0.42 3.69
N ILE A 52 2.16 -0.98 2.59
CA ILE A 52 1.61 -2.35 2.58
C ILE A 52 2.69 -3.37 2.95
N LEU A 53 3.90 -3.24 2.42
CA LEU A 53 5.02 -4.12 2.76
C LEU A 53 5.38 -4.02 4.25
N ASP A 54 5.44 -2.81 4.81
CA ASP A 54 5.73 -2.60 6.23
C ASP A 54 4.61 -3.18 7.14
N LEU A 55 3.34 -2.98 6.77
CA LEU A 55 2.18 -3.57 7.45
C LEU A 55 2.23 -5.10 7.46
N CYS A 56 2.73 -5.71 6.38
CA CYS A 56 2.85 -7.16 6.23
C CYS A 56 4.23 -7.69 6.70
N SER A 57 5.01 -6.93 7.48
CA SER A 57 6.26 -7.42 8.09
C SER A 57 6.04 -8.60 9.06
N HIS A 58 4.80 -8.77 9.52
CA HIS A 58 4.29 -9.90 10.27
C HIS A 58 2.99 -10.37 9.59
N PRO A 59 2.47 -11.58 9.91
CA PRO A 59 1.19 -12.03 9.35
C PRO A 59 0.06 -11.04 9.66
N THR A 60 -0.52 -10.46 8.61
CA THR A 60 -1.58 -9.44 8.70
C THR A 60 -2.75 -9.86 7.83
N ALA A 61 -3.98 -9.80 8.34
CA ALA A 61 -5.16 -10.20 7.59
C ALA A 61 -5.53 -9.17 6.51
N VAL A 62 -6.12 -9.63 5.41
CA VAL A 62 -6.59 -8.75 4.32
C VAL A 62 -7.57 -7.69 4.82
N VAL A 63 -8.45 -8.03 5.78
CA VAL A 63 -9.36 -7.06 6.40
C VAL A 63 -8.65 -5.95 7.16
N GLU A 64 -7.52 -6.27 7.81
CA GLU A 64 -6.72 -5.28 8.54
C GLU A 64 -6.02 -4.34 7.55
N ILE A 65 -5.47 -4.89 6.46
CA ILE A 65 -4.86 -4.08 5.38
C ILE A 65 -5.90 -3.14 4.75
N ALA A 66 -7.12 -3.62 4.52
CA ALA A 66 -8.19 -2.83 3.91
C ALA A 66 -8.78 -1.75 4.84
N ALA A 67 -8.59 -1.88 6.15
CA ALA A 67 -9.09 -0.92 7.14
C ALA A 67 -8.20 0.33 7.30
N GLU A 68 -6.96 0.27 6.81
CA GLU A 68 -5.93 1.31 6.99
C GLU A 68 -5.95 2.39 5.90
#